data_AF-A0A0L9UHJ2-F1
#
_entry.id   AF-A0A0L9UHJ2-F1
#
_cell.length_a   1.000
_cell.length_b   1.000
_cell.length_c   1.000
_cell.angle_alpha   90.00
_cell.angle_beta   90.00
_cell.angle_gamma   90.00
#
_symmetry.space_group_name_H-M   'P 1'
#
loop_
_entity.id
_entity.type
_entity.pdbx_description
1 polymer ?
#
loop_
_entity_poly.entity_id
_entity_poly.type
_entity_poly.pdbx_seq_one_letter_code
_entity_poly.pdbx_strand_id
1 'polypeptide(L)'
;MKKTKKSVEENGGKFNGAERSAYFARREAAKVLRVVLEGDAKRRALASIKSLIYQPSVRNKKATFALICQTLKHLPIIKDVLEAASILNTKWKRQRELVYIIVYDILFGKVVSLVGDAEKYLMRHEGALRSTLKQLLLQRNVKTVKQLIALHDIPEVSVPRYVRVNTLKLDVDSALLELQKNYSVQKDNLLAELLILPKGTDLHDHPLVKNGSIFMQGKASSMAAPALSPQPGWEVSYCCNVINV
;
A
#
# COMPACT_ATOMS: atom_id res chain seq x y z
N MET A 1 -2.07 -1.22 65.09
CA MET A 1 -2.89 -0.72 63.98
C MET A 1 -2.08 -0.72 62.69
N LYS A 2 -2.18 -1.79 61.89
CA LYS A 2 -1.56 -1.88 60.54
C LYS A 2 -2.66 -1.54 59.52
N LYS A 3 -2.54 -0.41 58.81
CA LYS A 3 -3.42 -0.05 57.70
C LYS A 3 -2.94 -0.76 56.43
N THR A 4 -3.79 -1.63 55.91
CA THR A 4 -3.60 -2.42 54.70
C THR A 4 -3.68 -1.52 53.46
N LYS A 5 -2.63 -1.56 52.61
CA LYS A 5 -2.65 -1.00 51.25
C LYS A 5 -3.61 -1.84 50.40
N LYS A 6 -4.66 -1.21 49.88
CA LYS A 6 -5.54 -1.80 48.86
C LYS A 6 -4.91 -1.53 47.50
N SER A 7 -4.37 -2.58 46.87
CA SER A 7 -3.92 -2.58 45.48
C SER A 7 -5.11 -2.34 44.57
N VAL A 8 -5.03 -1.30 43.75
CA VAL A 8 -5.98 -1.06 42.65
C VAL A 8 -5.61 -2.06 41.55
N GLU A 9 -6.38 -3.14 41.44
CA GLU A 9 -6.35 -4.02 40.28
C GLU A 9 -6.90 -3.24 39.08
N GLU A 10 -6.01 -2.90 38.14
CA GLU A 10 -6.40 -2.44 36.82
C GLU A 10 -7.06 -3.61 36.07
N ASN A 11 -8.38 -3.52 35.89
CA ASN A 11 -9.18 -4.45 35.11
C ASN A 11 -8.68 -4.54 33.66
N GLY A 12 -7.83 -5.52 33.38
CA GLY A 12 -7.46 -5.97 32.04
C GLY A 12 -8.64 -6.64 31.36
N GLY A 13 -9.52 -5.86 30.73
CA GLY A 13 -10.60 -6.38 29.89
C GLY A 13 -10.04 -7.30 28.80
N LYS A 14 -10.50 -8.56 28.76
CA LYS A 14 -10.12 -9.56 27.76
C LYS A 14 -10.44 -9.03 26.35
N PHE A 15 -9.40 -8.69 25.60
CA PHE A 15 -9.52 -8.29 24.19
C PHE A 15 -10.13 -9.40 23.35
N ASN A 16 -11.00 -9.05 22.40
CA ASN A 16 -11.31 -9.97 21.31
C ASN A 16 -10.05 -10.15 20.42
N GLY A 17 -9.83 -11.33 19.86
CA GLY A 17 -8.68 -11.64 19.02
C GLY A 17 -8.53 -10.68 17.83
N ALA A 18 -9.64 -10.24 17.25
CA ALA A 18 -9.66 -9.27 16.16
C ALA A 18 -9.14 -7.88 16.60
N GLU A 19 -9.55 -7.41 17.77
CA GLU A 19 -9.13 -6.11 18.30
C GLU A 19 -7.65 -6.09 18.64
N ARG A 20 -7.17 -7.18 19.25
CA ARG A 20 -5.75 -7.36 19.55
C ARG A 20 -4.92 -7.37 18.27
N SER A 21 -5.40 -8.04 17.23
CA SER A 21 -4.75 -8.09 15.92
C SER A 21 -4.68 -6.71 15.25
N ALA A 22 -5.78 -5.93 15.28
CA ALA A 22 -5.81 -4.57 14.75
C ALA A 22 -4.89 -3.61 15.53
N TYR A 23 -4.89 -3.71 16.86
CA TYR A 23 -4.00 -2.94 17.72
C TYR A 23 -2.51 -3.14 17.36
N PHE A 24 -2.08 -4.40 17.22
CA PHE A 24 -0.70 -4.70 16.82
C PHE A 24 -0.41 -4.25 15.39
N ALA A 25 -1.34 -4.44 14.45
CA ALA A 25 -1.17 -3.98 13.08
C ALA A 25 -0.93 -2.47 13.00
N ARG A 26 -1.61 -1.64 13.82
CA ARG A 26 -1.34 -0.19 13.87
C ARG A 26 0.07 0.14 14.35
N ARG A 27 0.53 -0.56 15.39
CA ARG A 27 1.88 -0.35 15.96
C ARG A 27 2.97 -0.83 15.01
N GLU A 28 2.77 -1.96 14.33
CA GLU A 28 3.65 -2.45 13.27
C GLU A 28 3.66 -1.47 12.08
N ALA A 29 2.49 -1.02 11.65
CA ALA A 29 2.35 -0.05 10.55
C ALA A 29 3.05 1.28 10.85
N ALA A 30 2.91 1.80 12.07
CA ALA A 30 3.58 3.03 12.48
C ALA A 30 5.13 2.90 12.43
N LYS A 31 5.67 1.74 12.83
CA LYS A 31 7.13 1.49 12.75
C LYS A 31 7.62 1.47 11.30
N VAL A 32 6.90 0.77 10.42
CA VAL A 32 7.27 0.72 8.99
C VAL A 32 7.10 2.09 8.34
N LEU A 33 5.98 2.78 8.60
CA LEU A 33 5.71 4.12 8.09
C LEU A 33 6.81 5.11 8.49
N ARG A 34 7.33 5.00 9.71
CA ARG A 34 8.47 5.81 10.15
C ARG A 34 9.70 5.61 9.28
N VAL A 35 10.08 4.37 9.00
CA VAL A 35 11.23 4.07 8.12
C VAL A 35 10.99 4.61 6.71
N VAL A 36 9.76 4.49 6.19
CA VAL A 36 9.38 5.00 4.87
C VAL A 36 9.50 6.53 4.81
N LEU A 37 8.92 7.25 5.78
CA LEU A 37 8.94 8.71 5.82
C LEU A 37 10.33 9.28 6.11
N GLU A 38 11.12 8.64 6.99
CA GLU A 38 12.51 9.03 7.22
C GLU A 38 13.37 8.81 5.96
N GLY A 39 13.13 7.72 5.24
CA GLY A 39 13.80 7.43 3.97
C GLY A 39 13.46 8.43 2.87
N ASP A 40 12.18 8.80 2.76
CA ASP A 40 11.70 9.83 1.83
C ASP A 40 12.31 11.21 2.15
N ALA A 41 12.26 11.62 3.42
CA ALA A 41 12.84 12.89 3.87
C ALA A 41 14.35 13.00 3.62
N LYS A 42 15.06 11.86 3.71
CA LYS A 42 16.51 11.79 3.43
C LYS A 42 16.84 11.51 1.96
N ARG A 43 15.83 11.37 1.08
CA ARG A 43 15.97 10.93 -0.32
C ARG A 43 16.78 9.64 -0.45
N ARG A 44 16.68 8.76 0.55
CA ARG A 44 17.41 7.49 0.68
C ARG A 44 16.47 6.44 1.25
N ALA A 45 15.72 5.78 0.37
CA ALA A 45 14.89 4.65 0.76
C ALA A 45 15.78 3.45 1.09
N LEU A 46 15.74 3.00 2.34
CA LEU A 46 16.52 1.84 2.80
C LEU A 46 15.97 0.52 2.24
N ALA A 47 14.65 0.46 2.03
CA ALA A 47 13.95 -0.70 1.51
C ALA A 47 12.57 -0.30 0.97
N SER A 48 11.98 -1.16 0.13
CA SER A 48 10.58 -0.99 -0.30
C SER A 48 9.62 -1.28 0.86
N ILE A 49 8.42 -0.70 0.81
CA ILE A 49 7.34 -0.98 1.79
C ILE A 49 7.10 -2.49 1.90
N LYS A 50 7.08 -3.18 0.76
CA LYS A 50 6.94 -4.63 0.68
C LYS A 50 8.06 -5.33 1.45
N SER A 51 9.32 -5.03 1.14
CA SER A 51 10.47 -5.63 1.84
C SER A 51 10.40 -5.44 3.37
N LEU A 52 10.04 -4.23 3.83
CA LEU A 52 9.89 -3.93 5.27
C LEU A 52 8.78 -4.75 5.94
N ILE A 53 7.67 -5.00 5.24
CA ILE A 53 6.52 -5.73 5.80
C ILE A 53 6.74 -7.23 5.83
N TYR A 54 7.47 -7.79 4.87
CA TYR A 54 7.71 -9.23 4.82
C TYR A 54 8.83 -9.70 5.77
N GLN A 55 9.47 -8.78 6.50
CA GLN A 55 10.42 -9.13 7.57
C GLN A 55 9.76 -9.99 8.67
N PRO A 56 10.51 -10.90 9.32
CA PRO A 56 9.99 -11.75 10.41
C PRO A 56 9.43 -10.97 11.61
N SER A 57 9.85 -9.71 11.77
CA SER A 57 9.43 -8.80 12.83
C SER A 57 7.95 -8.38 12.73
N VAL A 58 7.36 -8.44 11.54
CA VAL A 58 5.96 -8.06 11.29
C VAL A 58 5.10 -9.31 11.30
N ARG A 59 4.21 -9.40 12.29
CA ARG A 59 3.31 -10.55 12.44
C ARG A 59 2.13 -10.43 11.49
N ASN A 60 1.47 -9.27 11.45
CA ASN A 60 0.25 -9.10 10.67
C ASN A 60 0.54 -8.47 9.30
N LYS A 61 1.20 -9.22 8.41
CA LYS A 61 1.70 -8.72 7.12
C LYS A 61 0.61 -8.09 6.25
N LYS A 62 -0.51 -8.79 6.05
CA LYS A 62 -1.60 -8.34 5.17
C LYS A 62 -2.29 -7.08 5.69
N ALA A 63 -2.65 -7.05 6.98
CA ALA A 63 -3.31 -5.88 7.55
C ALA A 63 -2.37 -4.67 7.61
N THR A 64 -1.10 -4.89 7.99
CA THR A 64 -0.08 -3.84 8.03
C THR A 64 0.17 -3.26 6.64
N PHE A 65 0.27 -4.10 5.61
CA PHE A 65 0.41 -3.64 4.22
C PHE A 65 -0.77 -2.79 3.77
N ALA A 66 -1.99 -3.28 3.96
CA ALA A 66 -3.19 -2.55 3.59
C ALA A 66 -3.26 -1.19 4.31
N LEU A 67 -2.99 -1.17 5.61
CA LEU A 67 -3.09 0.03 6.44
C LEU A 67 -2.05 1.08 6.05
N ILE A 68 -0.80 0.70 5.79
CA ILE A 68 0.25 1.61 5.34
C ILE A 68 -0.09 2.19 3.97
N CYS A 69 -0.45 1.35 3.00
CA CYS A 69 -0.76 1.81 1.64
C CYS A 69 -1.92 2.80 1.63
N GLN A 70 -2.98 2.53 2.41
CA GLN A 70 -4.10 3.44 2.51
C GLN A 70 -3.74 4.72 3.27
N THR A 71 -2.97 4.63 4.37
CA THR A 71 -2.54 5.81 5.12
C THR A 71 -1.66 6.71 4.26
N LEU A 72 -0.71 6.15 3.49
CA LEU A 72 0.13 6.91 2.57
C LEU A 72 -0.70 7.62 1.49
N LYS A 73 -1.69 6.93 0.92
CA LYS A 73 -2.61 7.53 -0.06
C LYS A 73 -3.37 8.74 0.49
N HIS A 74 -3.72 8.73 1.78
CA HIS A 74 -4.46 9.81 2.43
C HIS A 74 -3.56 10.77 3.22
N LEU A 75 -2.24 10.56 3.21
CA LEU A 75 -1.31 11.26 4.10
C LEU A 75 -1.34 12.78 3.95
N PRO A 76 -1.41 13.38 2.73
CA PRO A 76 -1.52 14.83 2.58
C PRO A 76 -2.76 15.38 3.31
N ILE A 77 -3.91 14.77 3.09
CA ILE A 77 -5.18 15.17 3.72
C ILE A 77 -5.11 15.01 5.23
N ILE A 78 -4.53 13.90 5.72
CA ILE A 78 -4.37 13.66 7.16
C ILE A 78 -3.49 14.74 7.81
N LYS A 79 -2.42 15.17 7.14
CA LYS A 79 -1.56 16.26 7.62
C LYS A 79 -2.33 17.58 7.69
N ASP A 80 -3.04 17.95 6.62
CA ASP A 80 -3.85 19.17 6.57
C ASP A 80 -4.92 19.19 7.68
N VAL A 81 -5.61 18.06 7.89
CA VAL A 81 -6.61 17.94 8.96
C VAL A 81 -5.97 18.09 10.34
N LEU A 82 -4.83 17.44 10.59
CA LEU A 82 -4.16 17.51 11.90
C LEU A 82 -3.61 18.90 12.21
N GLU A 83 -3.12 19.61 11.19
CA GLU A 83 -2.64 20.97 11.30
C GLU A 83 -3.80 21.94 11.60
N ALA A 84 -4.86 21.89 10.81
CA ALA A 84 -6.03 22.75 10.99
C ALA A 84 -6.80 22.45 12.30
N ALA A 85 -6.86 21.19 12.74
CA ALA A 85 -7.52 20.83 13.99
C ALA A 85 -6.69 21.19 15.24
N SER A 86 -5.36 21.27 15.12
CA SER A 86 -4.43 21.65 16.21
C SER A 86 -4.64 20.87 17.54
N ILE A 87 -5.07 19.61 17.46
CA ILE A 87 -5.45 18.79 18.63
C ILE A 87 -4.28 18.03 19.30
N LEU A 88 -3.06 18.09 18.74
CA LEU A 88 -1.94 17.25 19.19
C LEU A 88 -1.11 17.92 20.29
N ASN A 89 -0.96 17.22 21.42
CA ASN A 89 -0.03 17.61 22.50
C ASN A 89 1.42 17.16 22.20
N THR A 90 2.36 17.52 23.08
CA THR A 90 3.80 17.19 22.93
C THR A 90 4.08 15.68 22.87
N LYS A 91 3.32 14.86 23.62
CA LYS A 91 3.44 13.39 23.60
C LYS A 91 3.12 12.83 22.22
N TRP A 92 1.98 13.20 21.65
CA TRP A 92 1.52 12.68 20.36
C TRP A 92 2.25 13.29 19.16
N LYS A 93 2.75 14.52 19.30
CA LYS A 93 3.67 15.15 18.32
C LYS A 93 4.98 14.39 18.14
N ARG A 94 5.41 13.57 19.12
CA ARG A 94 6.59 12.68 19.02
C ARG A 94 6.28 11.33 18.35
N GLN A 95 5.02 10.97 18.21
CA GLN A 95 4.56 9.69 17.64
C GLN A 95 3.68 9.94 16.41
N ARG A 96 4.16 10.82 15.50
CA ARG A 96 3.34 11.32 14.38
C ARG A 96 2.86 10.22 13.46
N GLU A 97 3.71 9.22 13.22
CA GLU A 97 3.39 8.10 12.33
C GLU A 97 2.25 7.27 12.89
N LEU A 98 2.25 7.05 14.21
CA LEU A 98 1.15 6.37 14.85
C LEU A 98 -0.14 7.19 14.80
N VAL A 99 -0.03 8.51 15.00
CA VAL A 99 -1.17 9.42 14.86
C VAL A 99 -1.73 9.36 13.44
N TYR A 100 -0.90 9.38 12.40
CA TYR A 100 -1.37 9.28 11.01
C TYR A 100 -2.16 8.00 10.75
N ILE A 101 -1.65 6.85 11.22
CA ILE A 101 -2.31 5.55 11.09
C ILE A 101 -3.67 5.56 11.80
N ILE A 102 -3.75 6.08 13.03
CA ILE A 102 -5.00 6.09 13.80
C ILE A 102 -5.99 7.09 13.19
N VAL A 103 -5.56 8.28 12.78
CA VAL A 103 -6.43 9.28 12.15
C VAL A 103 -6.99 8.76 10.83
N TYR A 104 -6.20 8.02 10.05
CA TYR A 104 -6.70 7.30 8.87
C TYR A 104 -7.85 6.35 9.27
N ASP A 105 -7.65 5.52 10.30
CA ASP A 105 -8.67 4.58 10.78
C ASP A 105 -9.95 5.30 11.28
N ILE A 106 -9.82 6.46 11.95
CA ILE A 106 -10.95 7.26 12.45
C ILE A 106 -11.75 7.89 11.29
N LEU A 107 -11.06 8.47 10.32
CA LEU A 107 -11.69 9.23 9.25
C LEU A 107 -12.20 8.33 8.12
N PHE A 108 -11.47 7.26 7.79
CA PHE A 108 -11.69 6.45 6.58
C PHE A 108 -11.81 4.94 6.85
N GLY A 109 -11.43 4.47 8.05
CA GLY A 109 -11.56 3.08 8.45
C GLY A 109 -13.00 2.66 8.76
N LYS A 110 -13.27 1.35 8.79
CA LYS A 110 -14.63 0.82 8.96
C LYS A 110 -15.10 0.72 10.41
N VAL A 111 -14.22 0.57 11.40
CA VAL A 111 -14.54 0.66 12.85
C VAL A 111 -13.22 0.87 13.62
N VAL A 112 -13.13 1.88 14.49
CA VAL A 112 -11.97 2.06 15.38
C VAL A 112 -12.21 1.34 16.70
N SER A 113 -11.62 0.16 16.88
CA SER A 113 -11.51 -0.42 18.23
C SER A 113 -10.66 0.52 19.10
N LEU A 114 -11.26 0.97 20.22
CA LEU A 114 -10.77 1.99 21.16
C LEU A 114 -9.68 1.47 22.12
N VAL A 115 -8.84 0.55 21.63
CA VAL A 115 -7.82 -0.10 22.43
C VAL A 115 -6.52 0.69 22.33
N GLY A 116 -6.09 1.27 23.46
CA GLY A 116 -4.84 2.02 23.59
C GLY A 116 -5.02 3.51 23.91
N ASP A 117 -4.00 4.11 24.52
CA ASP A 117 -4.04 5.52 24.93
C ASP A 117 -4.16 6.48 23.75
N ALA A 118 -3.47 6.20 22.64
CA ALA A 118 -3.45 7.04 21.47
C ALA A 118 -4.82 7.03 20.76
N GLU A 119 -5.40 5.84 20.64
CA GLU A 119 -6.73 5.60 20.09
C GLU A 119 -7.79 6.32 20.92
N LYS A 120 -7.77 6.13 22.24
CA LYS A 120 -8.69 6.81 23.17
C LYS A 120 -8.53 8.32 23.13
N TYR A 121 -7.31 8.84 23.04
CA TYR A 121 -7.07 10.27 22.95
C TYR A 121 -7.65 10.86 21.67
N LEU A 122 -7.31 10.30 20.50
CA LEU A 122 -7.75 10.83 19.21
C LEU A 122 -9.25 10.69 19.01
N MET A 123 -9.87 9.64 19.54
CA MET A 123 -11.32 9.45 19.46
C MET A 123 -12.11 10.47 20.29
N ARG A 124 -11.55 11.01 21.39
CA ARG A 124 -12.16 12.15 22.10
C ARG A 124 -12.23 13.41 21.22
N HIS A 125 -11.38 13.51 20.21
CA HIS A 125 -11.32 14.60 19.25
C HIS A 125 -11.91 14.26 17.88
N GLU A 126 -12.64 13.13 17.76
CA GLU A 126 -13.23 12.70 16.49
C GLU A 126 -14.13 13.78 15.86
N GLY A 127 -14.94 14.46 16.68
CA GLY A 127 -15.82 15.53 16.22
C GLY A 127 -15.05 16.67 15.55
N ALA A 128 -13.92 17.09 16.13
CA ALA A 128 -13.03 18.11 15.57
C ALA A 128 -12.37 17.62 14.28
N LEU A 129 -11.86 16.38 14.25
CA LEU A 129 -11.24 15.82 13.04
C LEU A 129 -12.23 15.76 11.86
N ARG A 130 -13.47 15.32 12.12
CA ARG A 130 -14.53 15.24 11.11
C ARG A 130 -15.02 16.63 10.67
N SER A 131 -15.14 17.60 11.58
CA SER A 131 -15.54 18.96 11.23
C SER A 131 -14.48 19.65 10.38
N THR A 132 -13.19 19.53 10.74
CA THR A 132 -12.07 20.06 9.96
C THR A 132 -12.00 19.41 8.56
N LEU A 133 -12.21 18.10 8.45
CA LEU A 133 -12.27 17.44 7.13
C LEU A 133 -13.42 18.00 6.27
N LYS A 134 -14.60 18.26 6.85
CA LYS A 134 -15.71 18.90 6.13
C LYS A 134 -15.37 20.31 5.69
N GLN A 135 -14.70 21.09 6.53
CA GLN A 135 -14.24 22.44 6.17
C GLN A 135 -13.23 22.39 5.02
N LEU A 136 -12.29 21.44 5.03
CA LEU A 136 -11.34 21.26 3.93
C LEU A 136 -12.03 20.89 2.61
N LEU A 137 -13.05 20.03 2.64
CA LEU A 137 -13.86 19.69 1.47
C LEU A 137 -14.53 20.95 0.88
N LEU A 138 -15.12 21.79 1.74
CA LEU A 138 -15.76 23.04 1.34
C LEU A 138 -14.75 24.06 0.78
N GLN A 139 -13.61 24.25 1.45
CA GLN A 139 -12.56 25.18 1.02
C GLN A 139 -11.97 24.81 -0.35
N ARG A 140 -11.85 23.51 -0.64
CA ARG A 140 -11.35 23.01 -1.94
C ARG A 140 -12.47 22.81 -2.97
N ASN A 141 -13.71 23.17 -2.63
CA ASN A 141 -14.90 23.05 -3.47
C ASN A 141 -15.12 21.64 -4.06
N VAL A 142 -14.85 20.60 -3.25
CA VAL A 142 -15.03 19.20 -3.64
C VAL A 142 -16.03 18.49 -2.73
N LYS A 143 -16.81 17.57 -3.29
CA LYS A 143 -17.90 16.89 -2.56
C LYS A 143 -17.43 15.63 -1.86
N THR A 144 -16.33 15.03 -2.31
CA THR A 144 -15.86 13.73 -1.82
C THR A 144 -14.37 13.73 -1.52
N VAL A 145 -13.97 12.90 -0.55
CA VAL A 145 -12.56 12.67 -0.21
C VAL A 145 -11.79 12.11 -1.41
N LYS A 146 -12.42 11.28 -2.25
CA LYS A 146 -11.79 10.77 -3.48
C LYS A 146 -11.35 11.90 -4.41
N GLN A 147 -12.14 12.97 -4.50
CA GLN A 147 -11.77 14.17 -5.27
C GLN A 147 -10.61 14.92 -4.61
N LEU A 148 -10.58 15.05 -3.27
CA LEU A 148 -9.42 15.63 -2.58
C LEU A 148 -8.13 14.85 -2.88
N ILE A 149 -8.20 13.52 -2.88
CA ILE A 149 -7.06 12.68 -3.23
C ILE A 149 -6.68 12.89 -4.68
N ALA A 150 -7.64 12.96 -5.60
CA ALA A 150 -7.39 13.21 -7.02
C ALA A 150 -6.72 14.57 -7.32
N LEU A 151 -6.84 15.56 -6.43
CA LEU A 151 -6.09 16.82 -6.53
C LEU A 151 -4.59 16.65 -6.24
N HIS A 152 -4.23 15.63 -5.46
CA HIS A 152 -2.85 15.32 -5.08
C HIS A 152 -2.26 14.15 -5.90
N ASP A 153 -3.12 13.29 -6.45
CA ASP A 153 -2.71 12.20 -7.33
C ASP A 153 -2.37 12.74 -8.73
N ILE A 154 -1.33 12.16 -9.33
CA ILE A 154 -1.10 12.24 -10.77
C ILE A 154 -2.29 11.52 -11.43
N PRO A 155 -2.92 12.07 -12.48
CA PRO A 155 -4.08 11.46 -13.12
C PRO A 155 -3.80 9.98 -13.37
N GLU A 156 -4.69 9.12 -12.84
CA GLU A 156 -4.54 7.68 -12.91
C GLU A 156 -4.65 7.25 -14.38
N VAL A 157 -3.50 7.22 -15.07
CA VAL A 157 -3.43 6.67 -16.43
C VAL A 157 -3.90 5.22 -16.30
N SER A 158 -4.95 4.86 -17.03
CA SER A 158 -5.44 3.48 -17.04
C SER A 158 -4.40 2.59 -17.70
N VAL A 159 -3.41 2.15 -16.91
CA VAL A 159 -2.35 1.28 -17.42
C VAL A 159 -2.95 -0.11 -17.63
N PRO A 160 -2.94 -0.63 -18.87
CA PRO A 160 -3.43 -1.97 -19.15
C PRO A 160 -2.49 -3.03 -18.54
N ARG A 161 -2.97 -4.27 -18.50
CA ARG A 161 -2.16 -5.42 -18.04
C ARG A 161 -1.32 -5.92 -19.21
N TYR A 162 -0.01 -5.68 -19.14
CA TYR A 162 0.94 -6.22 -20.12
C TYR A 162 1.42 -7.61 -19.72
N VAL A 163 1.48 -8.51 -20.71
CA VAL A 163 1.92 -9.89 -20.58
C VAL A 163 2.90 -10.19 -21.70
N ARG A 164 4.14 -10.58 -21.36
CA ARG A 164 5.14 -11.03 -22.33
C ARG A 164 5.07 -12.54 -22.46
N VAL A 165 4.97 -13.04 -23.69
CA VAL A 165 4.96 -14.46 -24.01
C VAL A 165 6.38 -14.99 -24.01
N ASN A 166 6.59 -16.17 -23.42
CA ASN A 166 7.85 -16.89 -23.50
C ASN A 166 7.88 -17.74 -24.77
N THR A 167 8.43 -17.18 -25.85
CA THR A 167 8.52 -17.84 -27.16
C THR A 167 9.37 -19.11 -27.18
N LEU A 168 10.14 -19.37 -26.12
CA LEU A 168 10.84 -20.64 -25.91
C LEU A 168 9.90 -21.79 -25.45
N LYS A 169 8.70 -21.48 -24.97
CA LYS A 169 7.75 -22.45 -24.42
C LYS A 169 6.38 -22.46 -25.11
N LEU A 170 5.95 -21.31 -25.61
CA LEU A 170 4.61 -21.14 -26.18
C LEU A 170 4.66 -20.07 -27.27
N ASP A 171 4.02 -20.32 -28.40
CA ASP A 171 3.88 -19.32 -29.45
C ASP A 171 2.85 -18.24 -29.06
N VAL A 172 3.00 -17.05 -29.65
CA VAL A 172 2.18 -15.89 -29.30
C VAL A 172 0.71 -16.10 -29.64
N ASP A 173 0.40 -16.82 -30.73
CA ASP A 173 -0.97 -17.05 -31.18
C ASP A 173 -1.71 -18.03 -30.26
N SER A 174 -1.06 -19.10 -29.82
CA SER A 174 -1.60 -20.02 -28.82
C SER A 174 -1.81 -19.33 -27.47
N ALA A 175 -0.86 -18.48 -27.05
CA ALA A 175 -1.02 -17.69 -25.82
C ALA A 175 -2.20 -16.71 -25.92
N LEU A 176 -2.36 -16.05 -27.07
CA LEU A 176 -3.47 -15.16 -27.35
C LEU A 176 -4.80 -15.92 -27.29
N LEU A 177 -4.92 -17.05 -27.99
CA LEU A 177 -6.14 -17.85 -28.02
C LEU A 177 -6.54 -18.35 -26.63
N GLU A 178 -5.58 -18.80 -25.83
CA GLU A 178 -5.85 -19.28 -24.47
C GLU A 178 -6.37 -18.15 -23.57
N LEU A 179 -5.71 -16.97 -23.61
CA LEU A 179 -6.12 -15.83 -22.79
C LEU A 179 -7.44 -15.20 -23.28
N GLN A 180 -7.72 -15.25 -24.58
CA GLN A 180 -8.95 -14.74 -25.17
C GLN A 180 -10.22 -15.50 -24.74
N LYS A 181 -10.08 -16.72 -24.20
CA LYS A 181 -11.20 -17.47 -23.63
C LYS A 181 -11.88 -16.72 -22.48
N ASN A 182 -11.11 -15.96 -21.70
CA ASN A 182 -11.57 -15.32 -20.47
C ASN A 182 -11.40 -13.79 -20.46
N TYR A 183 -10.61 -13.23 -21.39
CA TYR A 183 -10.23 -11.82 -21.38
C TYR A 183 -10.24 -11.21 -22.77
N SER A 184 -10.44 -9.88 -22.87
CA SER A 184 -10.22 -9.16 -24.12
C SER A 184 -8.71 -8.90 -24.30
N VAL A 185 -8.08 -9.61 -25.23
CA VAL A 185 -6.62 -9.54 -25.44
C VAL A 185 -6.30 -8.93 -26.80
N GLN A 186 -5.36 -7.98 -26.80
CA GLN A 186 -4.81 -7.36 -28.01
C GLN A 186 -3.30 -7.60 -28.08
N LYS A 187 -2.76 -7.71 -29.30
CA LYS A 187 -1.30 -7.72 -29.50
C LYS A 187 -0.76 -6.30 -29.43
N ASP A 188 0.43 -6.13 -28.87
CA ASP A 188 1.14 -4.85 -28.93
C ASP A 188 1.60 -4.56 -30.36
N ASN A 189 1.57 -3.29 -30.75
CA ASN A 189 1.93 -2.84 -32.09
C ASN A 189 3.45 -2.76 -32.32
N LEU A 190 4.26 -2.70 -31.25
CA LEU A 190 5.70 -2.53 -31.33
C LEU A 190 6.43 -3.82 -30.94
N LEU A 191 5.90 -4.56 -29.96
CA LEU A 191 6.54 -5.75 -29.42
C LEU A 191 5.75 -7.01 -29.77
N ALA A 192 6.29 -7.83 -30.67
CA ALA A 192 5.63 -9.04 -31.19
C ALA A 192 5.26 -10.06 -30.10
N GLU A 193 6.06 -10.17 -29.02
CA GLU A 193 5.82 -11.09 -27.92
C GLU A 193 4.94 -10.51 -26.80
N LEU A 194 4.44 -9.28 -26.95
CA LEU A 194 3.70 -8.59 -25.89
C LEU A 194 2.20 -8.57 -26.17
N LEU A 195 1.43 -9.01 -25.18
CA LEU A 195 -0.03 -8.99 -25.15
C LEU A 195 -0.53 -7.95 -24.15
N ILE A 196 -1.66 -7.31 -24.50
CA ILE A 196 -2.31 -6.25 -23.74
C ILE A 196 -3.69 -6.76 -23.30
N LEU A 197 -3.92 -6.76 -22.00
CA LEU A 197 -5.17 -7.16 -21.36
C LEU A 197 -5.80 -5.97 -20.61
N PRO A 198 -7.08 -6.04 -20.25
CA PRO A 198 -7.77 -4.96 -19.56
C PRO A 198 -7.10 -4.62 -18.22
N LYS A 199 -7.29 -3.38 -17.77
CA LYS A 199 -6.80 -2.95 -16.45
C LYS A 199 -7.40 -3.85 -15.36
N GLY A 200 -6.55 -4.25 -14.41
CA GLY A 200 -6.99 -5.03 -13.25
C GLY A 200 -7.13 -6.53 -13.49
N THR A 201 -6.83 -7.04 -14.70
CA THR A 201 -6.74 -8.47 -14.93
C THR A 201 -5.65 -9.09 -14.04
N ASP A 202 -6.08 -10.04 -13.21
CA ASP A 202 -5.22 -10.84 -12.34
C ASP A 202 -4.93 -12.19 -13.00
N LEU A 203 -3.64 -12.46 -13.23
CA LEU A 203 -3.16 -13.72 -13.79
C LEU A 203 -2.21 -14.45 -12.84
N HIS A 204 -2.06 -14.01 -11.59
CA HIS A 204 -1.10 -14.58 -10.64
C HIS A 204 -1.29 -16.09 -10.47
N ASP A 205 -2.54 -16.56 -10.51
CA ASP A 205 -2.88 -17.98 -10.38
C ASP A 205 -3.03 -18.74 -11.71
N HIS A 206 -2.90 -18.05 -12.85
CA HIS A 206 -3.13 -18.62 -14.18
C HIS A 206 -2.08 -19.71 -14.52
N PRO A 207 -2.47 -20.85 -15.10
CA PRO A 207 -1.54 -21.94 -15.43
C PRO A 207 -0.34 -21.49 -16.26
N LEU A 208 -0.55 -20.62 -17.26
CA LEU A 208 0.52 -20.08 -18.11
C LEU A 208 1.52 -19.20 -17.35
N VAL A 209 1.11 -18.55 -16.26
CA VAL A 209 2.04 -17.80 -15.40
C VAL A 209 2.84 -18.79 -14.55
N LYS A 210 2.17 -19.78 -13.95
CA LYS A 210 2.80 -20.77 -13.06
C LYS A 210 3.81 -21.66 -13.77
N ASN A 211 3.55 -22.06 -15.01
CA ASN A 211 4.47 -22.89 -15.80
C ASN A 211 5.57 -22.06 -16.52
N GLY A 212 5.51 -20.73 -16.43
CA GLY A 212 6.46 -19.81 -17.06
C GLY A 212 6.33 -19.67 -18.58
N SER A 213 5.15 -19.98 -19.15
CA SER A 213 4.83 -19.70 -20.56
C SER A 213 4.54 -18.22 -20.81
N ILE A 214 4.11 -17.47 -19.80
CA ILE A 214 3.91 -16.01 -19.88
C ILE A 214 4.43 -15.30 -18.63
N PHE A 215 4.81 -14.02 -18.77
CA PHE A 215 5.28 -13.17 -17.69
C PHE A 215 4.46 -11.88 -17.61
N MET A 216 4.04 -11.48 -16.41
CA MET A 216 3.44 -10.16 -16.18
C MET A 216 4.53 -9.09 -16.13
N GLN A 217 4.88 -8.55 -17.29
CA GLN A 217 5.96 -7.58 -17.47
C GLN A 217 5.44 -6.33 -18.19
N GLY A 218 5.76 -5.14 -17.67
CA GLY A 218 5.35 -3.88 -18.30
C GLY A 218 5.96 -3.67 -19.68
N LYS A 219 5.30 -2.88 -20.55
CA LYS A 219 5.78 -2.59 -21.91
C LYS A 219 7.20 -2.04 -21.92
N ALA A 220 7.47 -0.98 -21.15
CA ALA A 220 8.80 -0.38 -21.07
C ALA A 220 9.89 -1.38 -20.66
N SER A 221 9.63 -2.24 -19.67
CA SER A 221 10.57 -3.28 -19.25
C SER A 221 10.78 -4.35 -20.33
N SER A 222 9.76 -4.61 -21.15
CA SER A 222 9.82 -5.58 -22.25
C SER A 222 10.54 -5.03 -23.49
N MET A 223 10.75 -3.72 -23.58
CA MET A 223 11.50 -3.09 -24.68
C MET A 223 13.01 -3.24 -24.54
N ALA A 224 13.54 -3.45 -23.33
CA ALA A 224 14.98 -3.45 -23.08
C ALA A 224 15.73 -4.54 -23.86
N ALA A 225 15.20 -5.78 -23.87
CA ALA A 225 15.87 -6.89 -24.56
C ALA A 225 15.83 -6.73 -26.10
N PRO A 226 14.69 -6.41 -26.75
CA PRO A 226 14.66 -6.09 -28.17
C PRO A 226 15.57 -4.91 -28.54
N ALA A 227 15.62 -3.86 -27.71
CA ALA A 227 16.51 -2.72 -27.96
C ALA A 227 18.00 -3.10 -27.88
N LEU A 228 18.38 -4.03 -27.01
CA LEU A 228 19.74 -4.57 -26.93
C LEU A 228 20.06 -5.51 -28.11
N SER A 229 19.05 -6.18 -28.68
CA SER A 229 19.16 -7.13 -29.80
C SER A 229 20.31 -8.16 -29.63
N PRO A 230 20.40 -8.85 -28.47
CA PRO A 230 21.48 -9.80 -28.23
C PRO A 230 21.43 -10.97 -29.22
N GLN A 231 22.60 -11.42 -29.66
CA GLN A 231 22.71 -12.55 -30.59
C GLN A 231 23.09 -13.85 -29.85
N PRO A 232 22.68 -15.02 -30.36
CA PRO A 232 23.13 -16.30 -29.83
C PRO A 232 24.67 -16.38 -29.74
N GLY A 233 25.18 -16.84 -28.60
CA GLY A 233 26.61 -16.95 -28.33
C GLY A 233 27.26 -15.72 -27.69
N TRP A 234 26.54 -14.61 -27.54
CA TRP A 234 27.05 -13.45 -26.80
C TRP A 234 27.06 -13.71 -25.29
N GLU A 235 28.12 -13.23 -24.62
CA GLU A 235 28.14 -13.11 -23.16
C GLU A 235 27.48 -11.78 -22.77
N VAL A 236 26.28 -11.87 -22.20
CA VAL A 236 25.50 -10.69 -21.78
C VAL A 236 25.49 -10.61 -20.26
N SER A 237 26.02 -9.52 -19.71
CA SER A 237 25.94 -9.22 -18.28
C SER A 237 24.75 -8.31 -17.98
N TYR A 238 24.03 -8.62 -16.90
CA TYR A 238 22.86 -7.86 -16.49
C TYR A 238 23.04 -7.38 -15.05
N CYS A 239 23.55 -6.15 -14.91
CA CYS A 239 24.12 -5.64 -13.66
C CYS A 239 23.11 -5.20 -12.58
N CYS A 240 21.81 -5.09 -12.91
CA CYS A 240 20.76 -4.62 -11.99
C CYS A 240 19.59 -5.61 -11.88
N ASN A 241 19.90 -6.89 -11.68
CA ASN A 241 18.93 -7.98 -11.59
C ASN A 241 18.33 -8.13 -10.19
N VAL A 242 17.40 -7.24 -9.82
CA VAL A 242 16.53 -7.48 -8.66
C VAL A 242 15.08 -7.30 -9.08
N ILE A 243 14.37 -8.41 -9.21
CA ILE A 243 12.92 -8.40 -9.19
C ILE A 243 12.53 -8.27 -7.71
N ASN A 244 11.76 -7.24 -7.34
CA ASN A 244 11.12 -7.17 -6.02
C ASN A 244 10.02 -8.27 -5.97
N VAL A 245 10.45 -9.52 -5.76
CA VAL A 245 9.55 -10.67 -5.55
C VAL A 245 8.71 -10.49 -4.29
#